data_AF-A0A944NDQ3-F1
#
_entry.id   AF-A0A944NDQ3-F1
#
_cell.length_a   1.000
_cell.length_b   1.000
_cell.length_c   1.000
_cell.angle_alpha   90.00
_cell.angle_beta   90.00
_cell.angle_gamma   90.00
#
_symmetry.space_group_name_H-M   'P 1'
#
loop_
_entity.id
_entity.type
_entity.pdbx_description
1 polymer ?
#
loop_
_entity_poly.entity_id
_entity_poly.type
_entity_poly.pdbx_seq_one_letter_code
_entity_poly.pdbx_strand_id
1 'polypeptide(L)'
;MPELHMIQLDNDENIVFGPSRKAKDSTLTVKSEKVPLGATHTSFRTVCITNSRIIVESGDSAIQYPNNDISSIHINRSRKGEKNSFFNILKIKTKSGNSINIEIVGIEDAREGELSALFPNARIINMGGVFGILERFLG
;
A
#
# COMPACT_ATOMS: atom_id res chain seq x y z
N MET A 1 11.04 2.69 17.44
CA MET A 1 10.81 2.13 16.09
C MET A 1 9.30 2.02 15.91
N PRO A 2 8.70 2.40 14.77
CA PRO A 2 7.28 2.19 14.58
C PRO A 2 7.06 0.68 14.32
N GLU A 3 6.69 -0.04 15.36
CA GLU A 3 6.45 -1.50 15.33
C GLU A 3 4.99 -1.81 14.93
N LEU A 4 4.78 -3.00 14.36
CA LEU A 4 3.44 -3.60 14.28
C LEU A 4 2.96 -3.84 15.73
N HIS A 5 1.72 -3.44 16.02
CA HIS A 5 1.19 -3.47 17.38
C HIS A 5 0.27 -4.68 17.64
N MET A 6 -0.23 -5.33 16.58
CA MET A 6 -1.23 -6.40 16.66
C MET A 6 -0.75 -7.71 16.03
N ILE A 7 0.01 -7.63 14.95
CA ILE A 7 0.46 -8.81 14.20
C ILE A 7 1.91 -9.12 14.51
N GLN A 8 2.14 -10.34 15.01
CA GLN A 8 3.46 -10.92 15.10
C GLN A 8 3.90 -11.45 13.73
N LEU A 9 5.12 -11.11 13.34
CA LEU A 9 5.75 -11.66 12.13
C LEU A 9 6.15 -13.12 12.36
N ASP A 10 6.08 -13.92 11.31
CA ASP A 10 6.64 -15.28 11.35
C ASP A 10 8.18 -15.20 11.46
N ASN A 11 8.84 -16.26 11.95
CA ASN A 11 10.28 -16.24 12.27
C ASN A 11 11.20 -15.83 11.10
N ASP A 12 10.77 -16.03 9.86
CA ASP A 12 11.50 -15.68 8.62
C ASP A 12 10.83 -14.53 7.83
N GLU A 13 9.79 -13.92 8.40
CA GLU A 13 9.07 -12.83 7.77
C GLU A 13 9.69 -11.48 8.13
N ASN A 14 10.02 -10.69 7.12
CA ASN A 14 10.69 -9.40 7.27
C ASN A 14 9.89 -8.29 6.58
N ILE A 15 9.81 -7.11 7.19
CA ILE A 15 9.24 -5.91 6.55
C ILE A 15 10.21 -5.44 5.46
N VAL A 16 9.73 -5.41 4.21
CA VAL A 16 10.50 -4.98 3.04
C VAL A 16 10.19 -3.52 2.67
N PHE A 17 8.92 -3.10 2.81
CA PHE A 17 8.49 -1.72 2.61
C PHE A 17 7.54 -1.26 3.73
N GLY A 18 7.65 0.02 4.11
CA GLY A 18 6.93 0.60 5.24
C GLY A 18 7.78 0.60 6.53
N PRO A 19 7.16 0.83 7.70
CA PRO A 19 5.74 1.13 7.90
C PRO A 19 5.34 2.49 7.31
N SER A 20 4.23 2.52 6.58
CA SER A 20 3.57 3.78 6.21
C SER A 20 2.54 4.14 7.27
N ARG A 21 2.69 5.32 7.88
CA ARG A 21 1.72 5.90 8.82
C ARG A 21 1.11 7.14 8.18
N LYS A 22 -0.12 7.03 7.68
CA LYS A 22 -0.86 8.22 7.25
C LYS A 22 -1.59 8.82 8.45
N ALA A 23 -1.30 10.09 8.75
CA ALA A 23 -2.22 10.95 9.48
C ALA A 23 -3.13 11.59 8.43
N LYS A 24 -4.42 11.26 8.46
CA LYS A 24 -5.46 11.72 7.52
C LYS A 24 -5.35 11.19 6.08
N ASP A 25 -6.53 10.91 5.55
CA ASP A 25 -6.87 10.71 4.15
C ASP A 25 -6.38 9.42 3.50
N SER A 26 -7.07 8.31 3.77
CA SER A 26 -7.51 7.46 2.66
C SER A 26 -8.60 6.45 3.05
N THR A 27 -9.69 6.50 2.31
CA THR A 27 -10.80 5.55 2.28
C THR A 27 -10.25 4.13 2.08
N LEU A 28 -10.42 3.23 3.05
CA LEU A 28 -10.33 1.79 2.80
C LEU A 28 -11.74 1.35 2.48
N THR A 29 -12.03 1.22 1.21
CA THR A 29 -13.24 0.54 0.77
C THR A 29 -12.91 -0.95 0.74
N VAL A 30 -13.08 -1.65 1.87
CA VAL A 30 -13.17 -3.12 1.86
C VAL A 30 -14.56 -3.47 1.37
N LYS A 31 -14.74 -3.61 0.06
CA LYS A 31 -15.94 -4.24 -0.49
C LYS A 31 -15.81 -5.75 -0.26
N SER A 32 -16.23 -6.19 0.91
CA SER A 32 -16.54 -7.61 1.10
C SER A 32 -17.84 -7.91 0.38
N GLU A 33 -17.84 -8.81 -0.60
CA GLU A 33 -19.05 -9.23 -1.32
C GLU A 33 -20.15 -9.79 -0.39
N LYS A 34 -19.82 -10.10 0.87
CA LYS A 34 -20.77 -10.54 1.90
C LYS A 34 -21.49 -9.42 2.67
N VAL A 35 -21.14 -8.15 2.48
CA VAL A 35 -21.74 -7.02 3.23
C VAL A 35 -22.30 -5.98 2.26
N PRO A 36 -23.64 -5.82 2.12
CA PRO A 36 -24.26 -5.00 1.06
C PRO A 36 -24.01 -3.49 1.16
N LEU A 37 -23.46 -3.01 2.27
CA LEU A 37 -23.17 -1.61 2.53
C LEU A 37 -21.69 -1.50 2.87
N GLY A 38 -20.90 -0.95 1.94
CA GLY A 38 -19.48 -0.73 2.15
C GLY A 38 -19.25 0.20 3.34
N ALA A 39 -18.82 -0.35 4.46
CA ALA A 39 -18.45 0.45 5.63
C ALA A 39 -17.12 1.17 5.34
N THR A 40 -17.15 2.50 5.41
CA THR A 40 -15.94 3.33 5.31
C THR A 40 -15.44 3.60 6.72
N HIS A 41 -14.35 2.97 7.12
CA HIS A 41 -13.70 3.24 8.42
C HIS A 41 -12.47 4.12 8.23
N THR A 42 -12.45 5.31 8.84
CA THR A 42 -11.31 6.23 8.80
C THR A 42 -10.60 6.20 10.16
N SER A 43 -9.53 5.44 10.24
CA SER A 43 -8.69 5.26 11.43
C SER A 43 -7.22 5.35 11.02
N PHE A 44 -6.34 5.70 11.97
CA PHE A 44 -4.89 5.61 11.75
C PHE A 44 -4.55 4.19 11.32
N ARG A 45 -3.82 4.06 10.20
CA ARG A 45 -3.39 2.76 9.70
C ARG A 45 -1.88 2.66 9.64
N THR A 46 -1.37 1.56 10.16
CA THR A 46 0.00 1.11 9.89
C THR A 46 -0.09 0.11 8.76
N VAL A 47 0.57 0.40 7.64
CA VAL A 47 0.71 -0.57 6.56
C VAL A 47 2.16 -0.98 6.40
N CYS A 48 2.38 -2.28 6.46
CA CYS A 48 3.68 -2.92 6.24
C CYS A 48 3.56 -3.91 5.09
N ILE A 49 4.56 -3.94 4.22
CA ILE A 49 4.71 -4.95 3.19
C ILE A 49 5.86 -5.84 3.61
N THR A 50 5.58 -7.13 3.77
CA THR A 50 6.59 -8.14 4.08
C THR A 50 6.94 -8.97 2.85
N ASN A 51 7.92 -9.86 3.01
CA ASN A 51 8.24 -10.88 2.02
C ASN A 51 7.10 -11.88 1.75
N SER A 52 6.05 -11.93 2.59
CA SER A 52 4.97 -12.91 2.50
C SER A 52 3.59 -12.29 2.27
N ARG A 53 3.31 -11.14 2.88
CA ARG A 53 1.98 -10.53 2.91
C ARG A 53 2.05 -9.01 3.10
N ILE A 54 0.93 -8.36 2.81
CA ILE A 54 0.66 -7.00 3.23
C ILE A 54 -0.12 -7.06 4.54
N ILE A 55 0.31 -6.30 5.53
CA ILE A 55 -0.32 -6.18 6.84
C ILE A 55 -0.87 -4.76 6.96
N VAL A 56 -2.17 -4.65 7.24
CA VAL A 56 -2.87 -3.38 7.49
C VAL A 56 -3.44 -3.41 8.89
N GLU A 57 -2.83 -2.69 9.82
CA GLU A 57 -3.36 -2.49 11.18
C GLU A 57 -4.13 -1.18 11.25
N SER A 58 -5.24 -1.18 11.99
CA SER A 58 -6.17 -0.06 12.08
C SER A 58 -6.95 -0.12 13.40
N GLY A 59 -6.54 0.69 14.38
CA GLY A 59 -7.13 0.64 15.73
C GLY A 59 -6.98 -0.76 16.32
N ASP A 60 -8.10 -1.39 16.65
CA ASP A 60 -8.16 -2.74 17.25
C ASP A 60 -8.37 -3.85 16.20
N SER A 61 -8.11 -3.57 14.93
CA SER A 61 -8.28 -4.55 13.85
C SER A 61 -7.05 -4.63 12.96
N ALA A 62 -6.77 -5.83 12.47
CA ALA A 62 -5.72 -6.07 11.49
C ALA A 62 -6.26 -6.92 10.34
N ILE A 63 -5.91 -6.55 9.12
CA ILE A 63 -6.24 -7.28 7.89
C ILE A 63 -4.95 -7.61 7.18
N GLN A 64 -4.90 -8.80 6.59
CA GLN A 64 -3.73 -9.30 5.90
C GLN A 64 -4.09 -9.75 4.49
N TYR A 65 -3.21 -9.47 3.54
CA TYR A 65 -3.38 -9.87 2.15
C TYR A 65 -2.11 -10.60 1.69
N PRO A 66 -2.20 -11.89 1.34
CA PRO A 66 -1.09 -12.62 0.76
C PRO A 66 -0.54 -11.92 -0.50
N ASN A 67 0.77 -11.87 -0.67
CA ASN A 67 1.36 -11.17 -1.82
C ASN A 67 0.89 -11.73 -3.18
N ASN A 68 0.59 -13.03 -3.24
CA ASN A 68 0.07 -13.69 -4.44
C ASN A 68 -1.37 -13.30 -4.81
N ASP A 69 -2.14 -12.70 -3.88
CA ASP A 69 -3.49 -12.18 -4.10
C ASP A 69 -3.47 -10.77 -4.71
N ILE A 70 -2.30 -10.12 -4.78
CA ILE A 70 -2.19 -8.76 -5.31
C ILE A 70 -2.24 -8.78 -6.84
N SER A 71 -3.11 -7.92 -7.39
CA SER A 71 -3.37 -7.80 -8.83
C SER A 71 -2.74 -6.54 -9.44
N SER A 72 -2.65 -5.43 -8.69
CA SER A 72 -1.94 -4.25 -9.15
C SER A 72 -1.38 -3.41 -8.01
N ILE A 73 -0.28 -2.72 -8.31
CA ILE A 73 0.38 -1.78 -7.40
C ILE A 73 0.54 -0.47 -8.16
N HIS A 74 -0.02 0.59 -7.59
CA HIS A 74 0.02 1.92 -8.16
C HIS A 74 1.15 2.68 -7.48
N ILE A 75 2.11 3.14 -8.29
CA ILE A 75 3.24 3.95 -7.84
C ILE A 75 3.20 5.33 -8.48
N ASN A 76 3.86 6.30 -7.87
CA ASN A 76 4.20 7.56 -8.53
C ASN A 76 5.71 7.78 -8.44
N ARG A 77 6.35 8.03 -9.58
CA ARG A 77 7.78 8.31 -9.66
C ARG A 77 8.05 9.80 -9.54
N SER A 78 9.03 10.14 -8.72
CA SER A 78 9.51 11.50 -8.53
C SER A 78 11.03 11.53 -8.70
N ARG A 79 11.54 12.59 -9.33
CA ARG A 79 13.00 12.84 -9.40
C ARG A 79 13.35 13.90 -8.37
N LYS A 80 14.32 13.61 -7.50
CA LYS A 80 14.90 14.62 -6.59
C LYS A 80 16.26 15.02 -7.15
N GLY A 81 16.27 16.10 -7.95
CA GLY A 81 17.47 16.57 -8.65
C GLY A 81 17.85 15.69 -9.86
N GLU A 82 19.12 15.76 -10.27
CA GLU A 82 19.61 15.13 -11.52
C GLU A 82 19.95 13.63 -11.41
N LYS A 83 20.15 13.09 -10.20
CA LYS A 83 20.73 11.74 -10.03
C LYS A 83 19.90 10.72 -9.28
N ASN A 84 18.95 11.13 -8.45
CA ASN A 84 18.19 10.21 -7.61
C ASN A 84 16.72 10.18 -8.02
N SER A 85 16.29 9.05 -8.58
CA SER A 85 14.89 8.75 -8.83
C SER A 85 14.33 7.86 -7.73
N PHE A 86 13.12 8.21 -7.29
CA PHE A 86 12.39 7.50 -6.26
C PHE A 86 10.97 7.27 -6.74
N PHE A 87 10.30 6.30 -6.14
CA PHE A 87 8.88 6.11 -6.26
C PHE A 87 8.20 6.04 -4.89
N ASN A 88 6.92 6.37 -4.91
CA ASN A 88 6.02 6.20 -3.79
C ASN A 88 5.01 5.12 -4.16
N ILE A 89 4.70 4.20 -3.24
CA ILE A 89 3.58 3.28 -3.41
C ILE A 89 2.33 3.95 -2.85
N LEU A 90 1.33 4.13 -3.71
CA LEU A 90 0.12 4.91 -3.41
C LEU A 90 -1.11 4.03 -3.16
N LYS A 91 -1.17 2.88 -3.82
CA LYS A 91 -2.34 2.02 -3.75
C LYS A 91 -1.99 0.60 -4.16
N ILE A 92 -2.64 -0.36 -3.51
CA ILE A 92 -2.56 -1.77 -3.84
C ILE A 92 -3.97 -2.31 -4.08
N LYS A 93 -4.13 -3.15 -5.11
CA LYS A 93 -5.38 -3.84 -5.41
C LYS A 93 -5.18 -5.35 -5.33
N THR A 94 -6.15 -6.03 -4.76
CA THR A 94 -6.23 -7.50 -4.71
C THR A 94 -6.96 -8.05 -5.93
N LYS A 95 -6.87 -9.36 -6.19
CA LYS A 95 -7.65 -10.06 -7.22
C LYS A 95 -9.13 -10.08 -6.90
N SER A 96 -9.49 -10.08 -5.62
CA SER A 96 -10.88 -10.01 -5.15
C SER A 96 -11.50 -8.61 -5.21
N GLY A 97 -10.80 -7.61 -5.76
CA GLY A 97 -11.32 -6.25 -5.94
C GLY A 97 -11.16 -5.31 -4.75
N ASN A 98 -10.55 -5.75 -3.63
CA ASN A 98 -10.20 -4.86 -2.52
C ASN A 98 -9.15 -3.84 -2.96
N SER A 99 -9.31 -2.60 -2.50
CA SER A 99 -8.38 -1.49 -2.76
C SER A 99 -7.84 -0.95 -1.45
N ILE A 100 -6.52 -1.00 -1.28
CA ILE A 100 -5.80 -0.52 -0.11
C ILE A 100 -5.04 0.74 -0.54
N ASN A 101 -5.51 1.90 -0.13
CA ASN A 101 -4.79 3.15 -0.35
C ASN A 101 -3.71 3.31 0.73
N ILE A 102 -2.48 3.59 0.31
CA ILE A 102 -1.28 3.62 1.16
C ILE A 102 -0.36 4.77 0.72
N GLU A 103 0.66 5.10 1.50
CA GLU A 103 1.66 6.07 1.06
C GLU A 103 3.03 5.72 1.63
N ILE A 104 3.69 4.74 1.02
CA ILE A 104 5.08 4.43 1.33
C ILE A 104 5.94 5.29 0.41
N VAL A 105 6.60 6.31 0.95
CA VAL A 105 7.30 7.34 0.19
C VAL A 105 8.81 7.13 0.13
N GLY A 106 9.44 7.69 -0.91
CA GLY A 106 10.89 7.81 -0.99
C GLY A 106 11.62 6.49 -1.20
N ILE A 107 10.98 5.51 -1.84
CA ILE A 107 11.63 4.24 -2.19
C ILE A 107 12.52 4.49 -3.40
N GLU A 108 13.78 4.08 -3.31
CA GLU A 108 14.72 4.19 -4.44
C GLU A 108 14.23 3.37 -5.64
N ASP A 109 14.29 3.92 -6.85
CA ASP A 109 13.88 3.20 -8.08
C ASP A 109 14.62 1.87 -8.27
N ALA A 110 15.86 1.76 -7.77
CA ALA A 110 16.63 0.51 -7.81
C ALA A 110 15.93 -0.66 -7.10
N ARG A 111 15.03 -0.38 -6.15
CA ARG A 111 14.26 -1.38 -5.39
C ARG A 111 12.97 -1.82 -6.09
N GLU A 112 12.66 -1.30 -7.28
CA GLU A 112 11.48 -1.74 -8.05
C GLU A 112 11.55 -3.24 -8.41
N GLY A 113 12.76 -3.78 -8.58
CA GLY A 113 12.97 -5.22 -8.76
C GLY A 113 12.49 -6.04 -7.57
N GLU A 114 12.76 -5.58 -6.34
CA GLU A 114 12.24 -6.21 -5.11
C GLU A 114 10.71 -6.14 -5.07
N LEU A 115 10.12 -4.99 -5.42
CA LEU A 115 8.67 -4.83 -5.46
C LEU A 115 8.03 -5.82 -6.45
N SER A 116 8.61 -5.96 -7.64
CA SER A 116 8.14 -6.92 -8.64
C SER A 116 8.28 -8.37 -8.18
N ALA A 117 9.37 -8.69 -7.49
CA ALA A 117 9.63 -10.02 -6.95
C ALA A 117 8.67 -10.39 -5.81
N LEU A 118 8.32 -9.44 -4.94
CA LEU A 118 7.35 -9.64 -3.87
C LEU A 118 5.96 -9.94 -4.42
N PHE A 119 5.57 -9.27 -5.50
CA PHE A 119 4.22 -9.34 -6.05
C PHE A 119 4.22 -9.88 -7.49
N PRO A 120 4.53 -11.17 -7.68
CA PRO A 120 4.77 -11.74 -9.01
C PRO A 120 3.55 -11.72 -9.94
N ASN A 121 2.34 -11.62 -9.37
CA ASN A 121 1.09 -11.55 -10.13
C ASN A 121 0.60 -10.12 -10.37
N ALA A 122 1.25 -9.12 -9.76
CA ALA A 122 0.77 -7.75 -9.77
C ALA A 122 1.34 -6.98 -10.95
N ARG A 123 0.48 -6.15 -11.56
CA ARG A 123 0.94 -5.13 -12.52
C ARG A 123 1.36 -3.88 -11.76
N ILE A 124 2.59 -3.40 -11.99
CA ILE A 124 3.04 -2.10 -11.49
C ILE A 124 2.57 -1.01 -12.45
N ILE A 125 1.77 -0.08 -11.94
CA ILE A 125 1.13 0.99 -12.71
C ILE A 125 1.70 2.33 -12.23
N ASN A 126 2.40 3.04 -13.12
CA ASN A 126 2.87 4.37 -12.82
C ASN A 126 1.75 5.40 -13.03
N MET A 127 1.32 6.02 -11.94
CA MET A 127 0.39 7.15 -11.96
C MET A 127 1.19 8.43 -12.14
N GLY A 128 1.59 8.72 -13.38
CA GLY A 128 2.23 10.00 -13.72
C GLY A 128 1.44 11.20 -13.18
N GLY A 129 2.14 12.31 -12.88
CA GLY A 129 1.71 13.49 -12.12
C GLY A 129 0.48 14.29 -12.58
N VAL A 130 -0.58 13.65 -13.05
CA VAL A 130 -1.87 14.25 -13.44
C VAL A 130 -2.96 14.03 -12.37
N PHE A 131 -2.76 13.10 -11.42
CA PHE A 131 -3.73 12.88 -10.34
C PHE A 131 -3.75 13.99 -9.27
N GLY A 132 -2.68 14.79 -9.14
CA GLY A 132 -2.57 15.83 -8.12
C GLY A 132 -3.45 17.07 -8.34
N ILE A 133 -4.00 17.25 -9.55
CA ILE A 133 -4.81 18.44 -9.88
C ILE A 133 -6.31 18.12 -9.91
N LEU A 134 -6.71 16.90 -10.27
CA LEU A 134 -8.13 16.54 -10.40
C LEU A 134 -8.79 16.08 -9.09
N GLU A 135 -8.05 15.51 -8.13
CA GLU A 135 -8.64 15.11 -6.83
C GLU A 135 -8.84 16.28 -5.86
N ARG A 136 -8.22 17.46 -6.08
CA ARG A 136 -8.45 18.66 -5.23
C ARG A 136 -9.71 19.46 -5.57
N PHE A 137 -10.38 19.15 -6.68
CA PHE A 137 -11.58 19.89 -7.14
C PHE A 137 -12.88 19.09 -7.05
N LEU A 138 -12.84 17.80 -6.70
CA LEU A 138 -14.02 16.93 -6.70
C LEU A 138 -14.18 16.11 -5.40
N GLY A 139 -13.56 16.52 -4.29
CA GLY A 139 -13.75 15.94 -2.96
C GLY A 139 -13.41 16.92 -1.85
#